data_AF-A0A1N7CPJ0-F1
#
_entry.id   AF-A0A1N7CPJ0-F1
#
_cell.length_a   1.000
_cell.length_b   1.000
_cell.length_c   1.000
_cell.angle_alpha   90.00
_cell.angle_beta   90.00
_cell.angle_gamma   90.00
#
_symmetry.space_group_name_H-M   'P 1'
#
loop_
_entity.id
_entity.type
_entity.pdbx_description
1 polymer ?
#
loop_
_entity_poly.entity_id
_entity_poly.type
_entity_poly.pdbx_seq_one_letter_code
_entity_poly.pdbx_strand_id
1 'polypeptide(L)' 'MSTDHNLVIMAMPSAVPLSTYLAVIEPSIDRGTIDKRIQRGVWQLGIHIVNVDGVKERWVNIDEVMKWALKSSSRAA' A
#
# COMPACT_ATOMS: atom_id res chain seq x y z
N MET A 1 -2.47 -5.34 -32.89
CA MET A 1 -2.85 -4.72 -31.60
C MET A 1 -2.13 -5.54 -30.53
N SER A 2 -1.01 -5.04 -30.03
CA SER A 2 -0.20 -5.76 -29.04
C SER A 2 -0.76 -5.47 -27.67
N THR A 3 -1.36 -6.47 -27.01
CA THR A 3 -1.74 -6.36 -25.61
C THR A 3 -0.54 -6.80 -24.78
N ASP A 4 0.54 -6.03 -24.84
CA ASP A 4 1.66 -6.17 -23.90
C ASP A 4 1.35 -5.38 -22.64
N HIS A 5 0.32 -5.82 -21.91
CA HIS A 5 0.21 -5.52 -20.48
C HIS A 5 1.13 -6.49 -19.76
N ASN A 6 2.43 -6.23 -19.92
CA ASN A 6 3.53 -6.81 -19.16
C ASN A 6 3.48 -6.30 -17.71
N LEU A 7 2.31 -6.42 -17.08
CA LEU A 7 2.10 -6.36 -15.64
C LEU A 7 2.61 -7.68 -15.07
N VAL A 8 3.93 -7.88 -15.19
CA VAL A 8 4.65 -8.69 -14.22
C VAL A 8 4.54 -7.92 -12.91
N ILE A 9 3.39 -8.09 -12.25
CA ILE A 9 3.25 -7.93 -10.82
C ILE A 9 4.36 -8.84 -10.27
N MET A 10 5.52 -8.26 -9.92
CA MET A 10 6.46 -8.92 -9.01
C MET A 10 5.73 -9.03 -7.68
N ALA A 11 4.81 -9.99 -7.62
CA ALA A 11 3.93 -10.23 -6.51
C ALA A 11 4.80 -10.83 -5.40
N MET A 12 5.27 -9.96 -4.51
CA MET A 12 5.00 -10.25 -3.11
C MET A 12 3.47 -10.43 -3.03
N PRO A 13 2.93 -11.63 -2.73
CA PRO A 13 1.51 -11.94 -2.94
C PRO A 13 0.55 -10.93 -2.27
N SER A 14 1.04 -10.23 -1.25
CA SER A 14 0.30 -9.26 -0.46
C SER A 14 0.84 -7.82 -0.54
N ALA A 15 1.76 -7.48 -1.46
CA ALA A 15 2.25 -6.11 -1.57
C ALA A 15 2.23 -5.55 -2.99
N VAL A 16 1.92 -4.26 -3.11
CA VAL A 16 1.86 -3.52 -4.39
C VAL A 16 2.59 -2.19 -4.29
N PRO A 17 3.08 -1.61 -5.41
CA PRO A 17 3.65 -0.27 -5.39
C PRO A 17 2.67 0.77 -4.81
N LEU A 18 3.17 1.75 -4.05
CA LEU A 18 2.33 2.79 -3.46
C LEU A 18 1.57 3.61 -4.52
N SER A 19 2.20 3.88 -5.66
CA SER A 19 1.54 4.47 -6.83
C SER A 19 0.33 3.65 -7.29
N THR A 20 0.47 2.33 -7.42
CA THR A 20 -0.62 1.41 -7.78
C THR A 20 -1.71 1.37 -6.71
N TYR A 21 -1.35 1.30 -5.43
CA TYR A 21 -2.30 1.31 -4.32
C TYR A 21 -3.20 2.55 -4.37
N LEU A 22 -2.61 3.74 -4.53
CA LEU A 22 -3.38 4.98 -4.62
C LEU A 22 -4.21 5.04 -5.90
N ALA A 23 -3.69 4.61 -7.05
CA ALA A 23 -4.43 4.70 -8.30
C ALA A 23 -5.62 3.72 -8.39
N VAL A 24 -5.52 2.55 -7.77
CA VAL A 24 -6.46 1.44 -7.99
C VAL A 24 -7.30 1.10 -6.76
N ILE A 25 -6.74 1.20 -5.55
CA ILE A 25 -7.39 0.71 -4.33
C ILE A 25 -7.95 1.87 -3.50
N GLU A 26 -7.17 2.94 -3.32
CA GLU A 26 -7.56 4.13 -2.53
C GLU A 26 -7.44 5.44 -3.35
N PRO A 27 -8.20 5.59 -4.46
CA PRO A 27 -8.10 6.74 -5.35
C PRO A 27 -8.49 8.07 -4.69
N SER A 28 -9.24 8.03 -3.59
CA SER A 28 -9.62 9.22 -2.82
C SER A 28 -8.56 9.66 -1.81
N ILE A 29 -7.50 8.87 -1.60
CA ILE A 29 -6.45 9.19 -0.62
C ILE A 29 -5.24 9.79 -1.33
N ASP A 30 -4.74 10.90 -0.82
CA ASP A 30 -3.48 11.48 -1.31
C ASP A 30 -2.25 10.83 -0.66
N ARG A 31 -1.10 10.95 -1.32
CA ARG A 31 0.18 10.47 -0.79
C ARG A 31 0.55 11.11 0.56
N GLY A 32 0.20 12.38 0.78
CA GLY A 32 0.47 13.10 2.02
C GLY A 32 -0.26 12.50 3.23
N THR A 33 -1.41 11.87 3.02
CA THR A 33 -2.20 11.18 4.04
C THR A 33 -1.51 9.89 4.46
N ILE A 34 -0.94 9.17 3.50
CA ILE A 34 -0.09 7.99 3.80
C ILE A 34 1.14 8.43 4.59
N ASP A 35 1.82 9.49 4.17
CA ASP A 35 2.99 10.01 4.90
C ASP A 35 2.62 10.46 6.32
N LYS A 36 1.46 11.11 6.52
CA LYS A 36 0.94 11.43 7.87
C LYS A 36 0.65 10.18 8.70
N ARG A 37 0.11 9.10 8.11
CA ARG A 37 -0.12 7.82 8.81
C ARG A 37 1.21 7.21 9.27
N ILE A 38 2.24 7.28 8.43
CA ILE A 38 3.59 6.82 8.75
C ILE A 38 4.20 7.67 9.87
N GLN A 39 4.16 8.99 9.73
CA GLN A 39 4.70 9.93 10.71
C GLN A 39 4.05 9.77 12.09
N ARG A 40 2.74 9.46 12.14
CA ARG A 40 1.99 9.20 13.38
C ARG A 40 2.16 7.78 13.92
N GLY A 41 2.92 6.91 13.24
CA GLY A 41 3.09 5.50 13.61
C GLY A 41 1.84 4.62 13.43
N VAL A 42 0.81 5.15 12.77
CA VAL A 42 -0.43 4.41 12.44
C VAL A 42 -0.11 3.37 11.37
N TRP A 43 0.63 3.78 10.34
CA TRP A 43 1.28 2.87 9.41
C TRP A 43 2.77 2.82 9.76
N GLN A 44 3.41 1.68 9.57
CA GLN A 44 4.79 1.45 9.99
C GLN A 44 5.63 0.89 8.85
N LEU A 45 6.87 1.38 8.74
CA LEU A 45 7.87 0.79 7.85
C LEU A 45 8.18 -0.64 8.29
N GLY A 46 8.34 -1.55 7.34
CA GLY A 46 8.51 -2.99 7.59
C GLY A 46 7.21 -3.76 7.89
N ILE A 47 6.09 -3.07 8.11
CA ILE A 47 4.78 -3.70 8.38
C ILE A 47 3.78 -3.34 7.28
N HIS A 48 3.33 -2.09 7.26
CA HIS A 48 2.35 -1.59 6.29
C HIS A 48 3.02 -1.10 5.02
N ILE A 49 4.24 -0.58 5.15
CA ILE A 49 5.08 -0.11 4.06
C ILE A 49 6.34 -0.96 4.02
N VAL A 50 6.58 -1.63 2.92
CA VAL A 50 7.75 -2.49 2.73
C VAL A 50 8.64 -1.93 1.63
N ASN A 51 9.95 -2.08 1.81
CA ASN A 51 10.92 -1.82 0.76
C ASN A 51 11.21 -3.14 0.06
N VAL A 52 11.23 -3.11 -1.27
CA VAL A 52 11.62 -4.25 -2.09
C VAL A 52 13.03 -4.00 -2.59
N ASP A 53 13.91 -4.99 -2.45
CA ASP A 53 15.31 -4.86 -2.83
C ASP A 53 15.46 -4.48 -4.31
N GLY A 54 16.31 -3.49 -4.57
CA GLY A 54 16.51 -2.94 -5.91
C GLY A 54 15.38 -2.04 -6.42
N VAL A 55 14.31 -1.83 -5.65
CA VAL A 55 13.18 -0.96 -6.04
C VAL A 55 13.20 0.33 -5.22
N LYS A 56 13.18 1.46 -5.93
CA LYS A 56 13.19 2.80 -5.30
C LYS A 56 11.83 3.18 -4.70
N GLU A 57 10.74 2.75 -5.29
CA GLU A 57 9.39 3.05 -4.79
C GLU A 57 9.07 2.21 -3.54
N ARG A 58 8.36 2.82 -2.59
CA ARG A 58 7.76 2.15 -1.42
C ARG A 58 6.58 1.28 -1.84
N TRP A 59 6.45 0.10 -1.24
CA TRP A 59 5.34 -0.81 -1.49
C TRP A 59 4.41 -0.85 -0.27
N VAL A 60 3.13 -1.06 -0.52
CA VAL A 60 2.08 -1.19 0.50
C VAL A 60 1.77 -2.66 0.70
N ASN A 61 1.92 -3.15 1.93
CA ASN A 61 1.45 -4.47 2.33
C ASN A 61 -0.06 -4.42 2.57
N ILE A 62 -0.80 -4.97 1.62
CA ILE A 62 -2.27 -4.97 1.58
C ILE A 62 -2.85 -5.69 2.80
N ASP A 63 -2.28 -6.82 3.21
CA ASP A 63 -2.83 -7.59 4.32
C ASP A 63 -2.79 -6.80 5.63
N GLU A 64 -1.67 -6.15 5.92
CA GLU A 64 -1.50 -5.35 7.14
C GLU A 64 -2.37 -4.09 7.12
N VAL A 65 -2.50 -3.45 5.95
CA VAL A 65 -3.42 -2.32 5.79
C VAL A 65 -4.88 -2.74 5.98
N MET A 66 -5.29 -3.90 5.47
CA MET A 66 -6.64 -4.43 5.66
C MET A 66 -6.92 -4.78 7.13
N LYS A 67 -5.97 -5.42 7.82
CA LYS A 67 -6.06 -5.68 9.26
C LYS A 67 -6.22 -4.37 10.05
N TRP A 68 -5.45 -3.35 9.71
CA TRP A 68 -5.58 -2.02 10.31
C TRP A 68 -6.96 -1.40 10.04
N ALA A 69 -7.43 -1.44 8.78
CA ALA A 69 -8.71 -0.86 8.38
C ALA A 69 -9.88 -1.49 9.15
N LEU A 70 -9.91 -2.82 9.24
CA LEU A 70 -10.93 -3.57 9.99
C LEU A 70 -10.91 -3.20 11.48
N LYS A 71 -9.72 -3.16 12.10
CA LYS A 71 -9.57 -2.74 13.50
C LYS A 71 -10.01 -1.29 13.72
N SER A 72 -9.73 -0.40 12.77
CA SER A 72 -10.10 1.01 12.84
C SER A 72 -11.61 1.23 12.72
N SER A 73 -12.29 0.44 11.89
CA SER A 73 -13.75 0.46 11.73
C SER A 73 -14.46 -0.02 13.01
N SER A 74 -13.94 -1.05 13.67
CA SER A 74 -14.51 -1.54 14.95
C SER A 74 -14.40 -0.55 16.12
N ARG A 75 -13.48 0.43 16.06
CA ARG A 75 -13.32 1.48 17.08
C ARG A 75 -14.24 2.69 16.87
N ALA A 76 -14.93 2.75 15.73
CA ALA A 76 -15.86 3.82 15.39
C ALA A 76 -17.33 3.45 15.66
N ALA A 77 -17.58 2.24 16.19
CA ALA A 77 -18.90 1.73 16.59
C ALA A 77 -19.08 1.81 18.11
#